data_AF-A0A5E4FMY2-F1
#
_entry.id   AF-A0A5E4FMY2-F1
#
_cell.length_a   1.000
_cell.length_b   1.000
_cell.length_c   1.000
_cell.angle_alpha   90.00
_cell.angle_beta   90.00
_cell.angle_gamma   90.00
#
_symmetry.space_group_name_H-M   'P 1'
#
loop_
_entity.id
_entity.type
_entity.pdbx_description
1 polymer ?
#
loop_
_entity_poly.entity_id
_entity_poly.type
_entity_poly.pdbx_seq_one_letter_code
_entity_poly.pdbx_strand_id
1 'polypeptide(L)'
;MKCDFDIKEHNANLQEDRVYIFLHCLDDRLDKAFREVLQMSPFFIVDQAYAFVRREDLRQAIVMDTQASIAGGWRPRELTG
;
A
#
# COMPACT_ATOMS: atom_id res chain seq x y z
N MET A 1 6.53 36.09 -10.32
CA MET A 1 5.73 35.55 -9.21
C MET A 1 4.26 35.73 -9.58
N LYS A 2 3.56 34.62 -9.82
CA LYS A 2 2.11 34.58 -10.01
C LYS A 2 1.57 33.84 -8.80
N CYS A 3 1.21 34.60 -7.75
CA CYS A 3 0.89 34.07 -6.42
C CYS A 3 0.02 32.80 -6.46
N ASP A 4 -1.09 32.81 -7.19
CA ASP A 4 -2.01 31.66 -7.26
C ASP A 4 -1.42 30.43 -7.96
N PHE A 5 -0.54 30.65 -8.95
CA PHE A 5 0.16 29.57 -9.64
C PHE A 5 1.26 29.00 -8.74
N ASP A 6 2.07 29.87 -8.13
CA ASP A 6 3.18 29.50 -7.27
C ASP A 6 2.67 28.74 -6.02
N ILE A 7 1.53 29.14 -5.45
CA ILE A 7 0.88 28.43 -4.33
C ILE A 7 0.43 27.02 -4.75
N LYS A 8 -0.17 26.88 -5.94
CA LYS A 8 -0.63 25.57 -6.43
C LYS A 8 0.52 24.62 -6.65
N GLU A 9 1.59 25.10 -7.28
CA GLU A 9 2.81 24.32 -7.52
C GLU A 9 3.47 23.92 -6.18
N HIS A 10 3.61 24.86 -5.25
CA HIS A 10 4.17 24.56 -3.93
C HIS A 10 3.35 23.51 -3.17
N ASN A 11 2.03 23.63 -3.17
CA ASN A 11 1.16 22.65 -2.50
C ASN A 11 1.22 21.27 -3.17
N ALA A 12 1.34 21.21 -4.50
CA ALA A 12 1.51 19.94 -5.21
C ALA A 12 2.83 19.26 -4.80
N ASN A 13 3.94 20.00 -4.78
CA ASN A 13 5.24 19.49 -4.35
C ASN A 13 5.20 19.02 -2.89
N LEU A 14 4.55 19.78 -2.00
CA LEU A 14 4.37 19.38 -0.61
C LEU A 14 3.54 18.10 -0.45
N GLN A 15 2.55 17.85 -1.31
CA GLN A 15 1.81 16.58 -1.29
C GLN A 15 2.69 15.42 -1.72
N GLU A 16 3.51 15.62 -2.75
CA GLU A 16 4.48 14.63 -3.22
C GLU A 16 5.46 14.27 -2.10
N ASP A 17 6.07 15.27 -1.45
CA ASP A 17 7.01 15.09 -0.34
C ASP A 17 6.39 14.31 0.83
N ARG A 18 5.14 14.61 1.19
CA ARG A 18 4.45 13.90 2.29
C ARG A 18 4.23 12.43 1.96
N VAL A 19 3.92 12.12 0.71
CA VAL A 19 3.75 10.74 0.26
C VAL A 19 5.09 10.02 0.27
N TYR A 20 6.18 10.65 -0.19
CA TYR A 20 7.51 10.04 -0.11
C TYR A 20 7.93 9.76 1.34
N ILE A 21 7.71 10.70 2.26
CA ILE A 21 7.99 10.49 3.68
C ILE A 21 7.16 9.33 4.24
N PHE A 22 5.85 9.30 3.96
CA PHE A 22 4.98 8.20 4.37
C PHE A 22 5.48 6.84 3.85
N LEU A 23 5.81 6.79 2.57
CA LEU A 23 6.29 5.60 1.88
C LEU A 23 7.66 5.13 2.41
N HIS A 24 8.55 6.05 2.77
CA HIS A 24 9.87 5.72 3.34
C HIS A 24 9.79 5.08 4.74
N CYS A 25 8.70 5.31 5.46
CA CYS A 25 8.47 4.70 6.77
C CYS A 25 7.79 3.32 6.72
N LEU A 26 7.59 2.75 5.53
CA LEU A 26 6.99 1.42 5.38
C LEU A 26 7.99 0.29 5.67
N ASP A 27 7.46 -0.84 6.11
CA ASP A 27 8.20 -2.09 6.26
C ASP A 27 8.61 -2.63 4.88
N ASP A 28 9.81 -3.20 4.76
CA ASP A 28 10.36 -3.81 3.54
C ASP A 28 9.40 -4.86 2.92
N ARG A 29 8.55 -5.50 3.72
CA ARG A 29 7.52 -6.43 3.23
C ARG A 29 6.52 -5.75 2.27
N LEU A 30 6.35 -4.44 2.39
CA LEU A 30 5.46 -3.61 1.57
C LEU A 30 6.20 -2.92 0.41
N ASP A 31 7.47 -3.26 0.16
CA ASP A 31 8.26 -2.71 -0.96
C ASP A 31 7.57 -2.82 -2.33
N LYS A 32 6.79 -3.88 -2.54
CA LYS A 32 6.01 -4.03 -3.77
C LYS A 32 4.93 -2.95 -3.87
N ALA A 33 4.21 -2.70 -2.78
CA ALA A 33 3.21 -1.64 -2.71
C ALA A 33 3.86 -0.27 -2.88
N PHE A 34 5.03 -0.04 -2.26
CA PHE A 34 5.84 1.16 -2.43
C PHE A 34 6.15 1.44 -3.91
N ARG A 35 6.66 0.44 -4.64
CA ARG A 35 6.98 0.57 -6.07
C ARG A 35 5.75 0.83 -6.93
N GLU A 36 4.62 0.20 -6.60
CA GLU A 36 3.36 0.41 -7.32
C GLU A 36 2.82 1.82 -7.11
N VAL A 37 2.87 2.35 -5.89
CA VAL A 37 2.48 3.74 -5.59
C VAL A 37 3.34 4.73 -6.37
N LEU A 38 4.65 4.49 -6.47
CA LEU A 38 5.58 5.34 -7.25
C LEU A 38 5.34 5.31 -8.76
N GLN A 39 4.77 4.23 -9.30
CA GLN A 39 4.51 4.11 -10.74
C GLN A 39 3.15 4.69 -11.16
N MET A 40 2.27 5.03 -10.22
CA MET A 40 0.94 5.53 -10.53
C MET A 40 0.94 7.03 -10.86
N SER A 41 0.22 7.39 -11.93
CA SER A 41 0.06 8.76 -12.40
C SER A 41 -1.43 9.06 -12.65
N PRO A 42 -1.96 10.20 -12.18
CA PRO A 42 -1.29 11.25 -11.42
C PRO A 42 -0.89 10.80 -10.01
N PHE A 43 0.12 11.43 -9.44
CA PHE A 43 0.68 11.05 -8.15
C PHE A 43 -0.41 11.09 -7.06
N PHE A 44 -0.43 10.06 -6.22
CA PHE A 44 -1.44 9.97 -5.16
C PHE A 44 -1.30 11.09 -4.14
N ILE A 45 -2.42 11.46 -3.53
CA ILE A 45 -2.37 12.15 -2.22
C ILE A 45 -2.10 11.13 -1.12
N VAL A 46 -1.62 11.61 0.03
CA VAL A 46 -1.24 10.77 1.18
C VAL A 46 -2.33 9.77 1.56
N ASP A 47 -3.59 10.19 1.60
CA ASP A 47 -4.71 9.33 2.00
C ASP A 47 -4.92 8.16 1.03
N GLN A 48 -4.74 8.40 -0.28
CA GLN A 48 -4.89 7.36 -1.30
C GLN A 48 -3.71 6.38 -1.24
N ALA A 49 -2.49 6.87 -1.04
CA ALA A 49 -1.31 6.03 -0.81
C ALA A 49 -1.49 5.17 0.45
N TYR A 50 -1.99 5.74 1.55
CA TYR A 50 -2.30 5.00 2.77
C TYR A 50 -3.34 3.89 2.53
N ALA A 51 -4.47 4.22 1.88
CA ALA A 51 -5.52 3.25 1.60
C ALA A 51 -5.01 2.08 0.73
N PHE A 52 -4.17 2.39 -0.26
CA PHE A 52 -3.55 1.38 -1.12
C PHE A 52 -2.63 0.45 -0.32
N VAL A 53 -1.71 1.02 0.45
CA VAL A 53 -0.75 0.26 1.26
C VAL A 53 -1.46 -0.61 2.30
N ARG A 54 -2.50 -0.08 2.98
CA ARG A 54 -3.29 -0.87 3.94
C ARG A 54 -4.03 -2.03 3.30
N ARG A 55 -4.59 -1.83 2.10
CA ARG A 55 -5.24 -2.91 1.36
C ARG A 55 -4.24 -4.02 1.01
N GLU A 56 -3.03 -3.64 0.61
CA GLU A 56 -1.99 -4.59 0.22
C GLU A 56 -1.41 -5.34 1.43
N ASP A 57 -1.23 -4.66 2.56
CA ASP A 57 -0.84 -5.29 3.84
C ASP A 57 -1.84 -6.36 4.28
N LEU A 58 -3.15 -6.03 4.24
CA LEU A 58 -4.22 -6.99 4.52
C LEU A 58 -4.23 -8.16 3.54
N ARG A 59 -4.04 -7.89 2.24
CA ARG A 59 -3.97 -8.93 1.21
C ARG A 59 -2.82 -9.88 1.48
N GLN A 60 -1.64 -9.37 1.83
CA GLN A 60 -0.49 -10.20 2.16
C GLN A 60 -0.74 -11.02 3.43
N ALA A 61 -1.32 -10.43 4.49
CA ALA A 61 -1.66 -11.16 5.70
C ALA A 61 -2.61 -12.35 5.43
N ILE A 62 -3.66 -12.15 4.62
CA ILE A 62 -4.61 -13.20 4.24
C ILE A 62 -3.92 -14.29 3.40
N VAL A 63 -3.07 -13.90 2.45
CA VAL A 63 -2.33 -14.87 1.62
C VAL A 63 -1.38 -15.71 2.47
N MET A 64 -0.68 -15.11 3.42
CA MET A 64 0.21 -15.85 4.33
C MET A 64 -0.56 -16.82 5.24
N ASP A 65 -1.71 -16.40 5.78
CA ASP A 65 -2.56 -17.27 6.61
C ASP A 65 -3.15 -18.43 5.80
N THR A 66 -3.59 -18.16 4.56
CA THR A 66 -4.06 -19.19 3.63
C THR A 66 -2.92 -20.17 3.29
N GLN A 67 -1.71 -19.66 3.03
CA GLN A 67 -0.52 -20.46 2.76
C GLN A 67 -0.11 -21.33 3.94
N ALA A 68 -0.21 -20.82 5.16
CA ALA A 68 0.01 -21.60 6.37
C ALA A 68 -1.04 -22.71 6.53
N SER A 69 -2.30 -22.43 6.23
CA SER A 69 -3.39 -23.41 6.29
C SER A 69 -3.23 -24.55 5.27
N ILE A 70 -2.83 -24.25 4.03
CA ILE A 70 -2.55 -25.28 3.00
C ILE A 70 -1.27 -26.05 3.30
N ALA A 71 -0.22 -25.41 3.81
CA ALA A 71 1.03 -26.07 4.21
C ALA A 71 0.86 -26.96 5.47
N GLY A 72 -0.05 -26.59 6.37
CA GLY A 72 -0.41 -27.36 7.57
C GLY A 72 -1.24 -28.62 7.31
N GLY A 73 -1.51 -28.95 6.05
CA GLY A 73 -2.30 -30.12 5.68
C GLY A 73 -3.78 -29.91 5.99
N TRP A 74 -4.49 -29.28 5.06
CA TRP A 74 -5.95 -29.26 5.06
C TRP A 74 -6.47 -30.71 5.13
N ARG A 75 -6.94 -31.14 6.30
CA ARG A 75 -7.67 -32.40 6.49
C ARG A 75 -9.15 -32.02 6.41
N PRO A 76 -9.86 -32.30 5.30
CA PRO A 76 -11.31 -32.19 5.29
C PRO A 76 -11.85 -33.01 6.45
N ARG A 77 -12.75 -32.43 7.25
CA ARG A 77 -13.42 -33.14 8.34
C ARG A 77 -14.26 -34.24 7.70
N GLU A 78 -13.72 -35.46 7.68
CA GLU A 78 -14.45 -36.64 7.23
C GLU A 78 -15.66 -36.84 8.15
N LEU A 79 -16.85 -36.60 7.61
CA LEU A 79 -18.11 -36.98 8.23
C LEU A 79 -18.28 -38.48 7.98
N THR A 80 -17.66 -39.29 8.83
CA THR A 80 -17.96 -40.71 8.96
C THR A 80 -19.34 -40.90 9.58
N GLY A 81 -20.20 -41.60 8.84
CA GLY A 81 -21.22 -42.54 9.36
C GLY A 81 -22.48 -41.93 9.96
#